data_AF-A0A2A5HVV2-F1
#
_entry.id   AF-A0A2A5HVV2-F1
#
_cell.length_a   1.000
_cell.length_b   1.000
_cell.length_c   1.000
_cell.angle_alpha   90.00
_cell.angle_beta   90.00
_cell.angle_gamma   90.00
#
_symmetry.space_group_name_H-M   'P 1'
#
loop_
_entity.id
_entity.type
_entity.pdbx_description
1 polymer ?
#
loop_
_entity_poly.entity_id
_entity_poly.type
_entity_poly.pdbx_seq_one_letter_code
_entity_poly.pdbx_strand_id
1 'polypeptide(L)'
;MFYIFSMDYLKLVMVSVQITRGNTRYRNERQVMTVVTRKKGEAALQWQGAGMYVLEAQVERSIEGAAHSKQLNTLYVTLAMFAE
;
A
#
# COMPACT_ATOMS: atom_id res chain seq x y z
N MET A 1 -1.01 -18.05 -3.55
CA MET A 1 -1.41 -17.16 -4.66
C MET A 1 -0.77 -15.79 -4.43
N PHE A 2 0.05 -15.29 -5.34
CA PHE A 2 0.64 -13.95 -5.26
C PHE A 2 -0.18 -13.01 -6.13
N TYR A 3 -0.46 -11.80 -5.63
CA TYR A 3 -1.17 -10.77 -6.38
C TYR A 3 -0.24 -9.57 -6.57
N ILE A 4 -0.19 -9.04 -7.78
CA ILE A 4 0.57 -7.85 -8.14
C ILE A 4 -0.41 -6.69 -8.21
N PHE A 5 -0.11 -5.59 -7.53
CA PHE A 5 -0.84 -4.34 -7.70
C PHE A 5 0.12 -3.26 -8.23
N SER A 6 -0.40 -2.42 -9.12
CA SER A 6 0.29 -1.26 -9.68
C SER A 6 -0.38 0.01 -9.19
N MET A 7 0.40 1.00 -8.75
CA MET A 7 -0.09 2.36 -8.51
C MET A 7 0.14 3.19 -9.77
N ASP A 8 -0.75 3.04 -10.76
CA ASP A 8 -0.55 3.60 -12.10
C ASP A 8 -0.50 5.13 -12.16
N TYR A 9 -1.11 5.82 -11.17
CA TYR A 9 -1.25 7.28 -11.26
C TYR A 9 0.03 8.04 -10.91
N LEU A 10 0.99 7.38 -10.28
CA LEU A 10 2.24 8.00 -9.89
C LEU A 10 3.32 6.95 -10.09
N LYS A 11 4.17 7.07 -11.12
CA LYS A 11 5.37 6.25 -11.34
C LYS A 11 6.35 6.42 -10.17
N LEU A 12 5.98 5.86 -9.03
CA LEU A 12 6.61 6.03 -7.75
C LEU A 12 7.45 4.80 -7.48
N VAL A 13 8.71 4.91 -7.87
CA VAL A 13 9.72 3.89 -7.66
C VAL A 13 10.26 4.02 -6.24
N MET A 14 10.46 2.90 -5.55
CA MET A 14 11.01 2.84 -4.18
C MET A 14 10.13 3.52 -3.11
N VAL A 15 8.81 3.42 -3.24
CA VAL A 15 7.87 3.89 -2.21
C VAL A 15 7.48 2.76 -1.28
N SER A 16 7.56 3.04 0.02
CA SER A 16 7.08 2.14 1.07
C SER A 16 5.56 2.23 1.17
N VAL A 17 4.89 1.09 1.07
CA VAL A 17 3.44 0.94 1.21
C VAL A 17 3.17 0.08 2.42
N GLN A 18 2.46 0.64 3.39
CA GLN A 18 1.96 -0.06 4.56
C GLN A 18 0.56 -0.60 4.26
N ILE A 19 0.39 -1.90 4.38
CA ILE A 19 -0.89 -2.59 4.22
C ILE A 19 -1.37 -3.03 5.59
N THR A 20 -2.53 -2.55 6.00
CA THR A 20 -3.18 -2.91 7.26
C THR A 20 -4.51 -3.61 6.98
N ARG A 21 -4.76 -4.77 7.60
CA ARG A 21 -6.07 -5.43 7.50
C ARG A 21 -7.12 -4.61 8.25
N GLY A 22 -8.26 -4.34 7.61
CA GLY A 22 -9.44 -3.76 8.25
C GLY A 22 -10.00 -4.71 9.31
N ASN A 23 -10.65 -4.15 10.34
CA ASN A 23 -11.22 -4.85 11.50
C ASN A 23 -10.27 -5.25 12.64
N THR A 24 -9.01 -4.84 12.68
CA THR A 24 -8.23 -4.92 13.93
C THR A 24 -8.65 -3.79 14.86
N ARG A 25 -9.55 -4.10 15.80
CA ARG A 25 -10.14 -3.14 16.77
C ARG A 25 -9.07 -2.48 17.67
N TYR A 26 -7.94 -3.16 17.88
CA TYR A 26 -6.82 -2.68 18.67
C TYR A 26 -5.63 -2.27 17.80
N ARG A 27 -5.06 -1.10 18.08
CA ARG A 27 -3.92 -0.51 17.35
C ARG A 27 -2.66 -1.39 17.42
N ASN A 28 -2.54 -2.22 18.46
CA ASN A 28 -1.38 -3.08 18.74
C ASN A 28 -1.45 -4.44 18.03
N GLU A 29 -2.63 -4.84 17.50
CA GLU A 29 -2.83 -6.09 16.75
C GLU A 29 -2.92 -5.86 15.24
N ARG A 30 -2.66 -4.63 14.79
CA ARG A 30 -2.60 -4.30 13.36
C ARG A 30 -1.50 -5.14 12.72
N GLN A 31 -1.90 -6.16 11.98
CA GLN A 31 -1.01 -6.87 11.07
C GLN A 31 -0.63 -5.91 9.95
N VAL A 32 0.43 -5.14 10.17
CA VAL A 32 1.00 -4.22 9.19
C VAL A 32 2.01 -5.00 8.36
N MET A 33 1.76 -5.09 7.07
CA MET A 33 2.72 -5.59 6.08
C MET A 33 3.32 -4.40 5.35
N THR A 34 4.64 -4.34 5.28
CA THR A 34 5.34 -3.28 4.53
C THR A 34 5.88 -3.87 3.24
N VAL A 35 5.50 -3.28 2.10
CA VAL A 35 6.05 -3.62 0.78
C VAL A 35 6.65 -2.39 0.12
N VAL A 36 7.71 -2.58 -0.65
CA VAL A 36 8.37 -1.48 -1.38
C VAL A 36 8.11 -1.64 -2.87
N THR A 37 7.66 -0.56 -3.52
CA THR A 37 7.41 -0.56 -4.96
C THR A 37 8.72 -0.63 -5.76
N ARG A 38 8.71 -1.36 -6.87
CA ARG A 38 9.88 -1.56 -7.75
C ARG A 38 9.92 -0.53 -8.88
N LYS A 39 10.82 -0.71 -9.85
CA LYS A 39 11.15 0.20 -10.96
C LYS A 39 9.96 0.71 -11.80
N LYS A 40 8.76 0.13 -11.67
CA LYS A 40 7.53 0.54 -12.36
C LYS A 40 6.40 1.00 -11.43
N GLY A 41 6.63 1.13 -10.13
CA GLY A 41 5.57 1.44 -9.15
C GLY A 41 4.75 0.22 -8.73
N GLU A 42 5.17 -0.98 -9.12
CA GLU A 42 4.51 -2.25 -8.81
C GLU A 42 5.09 -2.87 -7.53
N ALA A 43 4.23 -3.54 -6.75
CA ALA A 43 4.64 -4.38 -5.63
C ALA A 43 3.90 -5.72 -5.65
N ALA A 44 4.60 -6.79 -5.25
CA ALA A 44 4.02 -8.11 -5.08
C ALA A 44 3.72 -8.35 -3.59
N LEU A 45 2.53 -8.85 -3.31
CA LEU A 45 2.03 -9.10 -1.96
C LEU A 45 1.37 -10.48 -1.91
N GLN A 46 1.60 -11.19 -0.79
CA GLN A 46 0.78 -12.31 -0.39
C GLN A 46 -0.26 -11.84 0.62
N TRP A 47 -1.54 -11.90 0.23
CA TRP A 47 -2.62 -11.57 1.14
C TRP A 47 -2.81 -12.66 2.20
N GLN A 48 -3.08 -12.23 3.44
CA GLN A 48 -3.33 -13.13 4.59
C GLN A 48 -4.74 -13.73 4.60
N GLY A 49 -5.61 -13.35 3.67
CA GLY A 49 -6.97 -13.87 3.51
C GLY A 49 -7.92 -12.82 2.93
N ALA A 50 -9.17 -13.22 2.64
CA ALA A 50 -10.20 -12.27 2.22
C ALA A 50 -10.51 -11.25 3.33
N GLY A 51 -10.88 -10.04 2.93
CA GLY A 51 -11.27 -8.97 3.85
C GLY A 51 -10.95 -7.58 3.35
N MET A 52 -11.24 -6.59 4.20
CA MET A 52 -10.88 -5.20 3.97
C MET A 52 -9.40 -4.98 4.27
N TYR A 53 -8.76 -4.11 3.50
CA TYR A 53 -7.39 -3.68 3.68
C TYR A 53 -7.27 -2.17 3.44
N VAL A 54 -6.39 -1.53 4.19
CA VAL A 54 -5.99 -0.14 4.02
C VAL A 54 -4.55 -0.13 3.57
N LEU A 55 -4.27 0.52 2.43
CA LEU A 55 -2.94 0.69 1.87
C LEU A 55 -2.54 2.16 2.03
N GLU A 56 -1.43 2.42 2.70
CA GLU A 56 -0.92 3.76 2.97
C GLU A 56 0.48 3.88 2.39
N ALA A 57 0.68 4.86 1.51
CA ALA A 57 1.96 5.15 0.89
C ALA A 57 2.34 6.59 1.21
N GLN A 58 3.48 6.78 1.88
CA GLN A 58 4.05 8.10 2.12
C GLN A 58 5.12 8.38 1.06
N VAL A 59 4.97 9.50 0.37
CA VAL A 59 5.87 9.96 -0.67
C VAL A 59 6.46 11.29 -0.23
N GLU A 60 7.77 11.35 -0.14
CA GLU A 60 8.48 12.62 0.02
C GLU A 60 8.94 13.07 -1.36
N ARG A 61 8.47 14.24 -1.81
CA ARG A 61 8.98 14.87 -3.03
C ARG A 61 9.85 16.05 -2.64
N SER A 62 11.11 15.98 -3.08
CA SER A 62 11.94 17.17 -3.17
C SER A 62 11.53 17.93 -4.43
N ILE A 63 10.87 19.06 -4.25
CA ILE A 63 10.61 20.00 -5.34
C ILE A 63 11.74 21.02 -5.25
N GLU A 64 12.56 21.16 -6.31
CA GLU A 64 13.63 22.16 -6.32
C GLU A 64 13.04 23.55 -6.03
N GLY A 65 13.51 24.18 -4.96
CA GLY A 65 13.09 25.53 -4.55
C GLY A 65 11.83 25.63 -3.68
N ALA A 66 11.22 24.51 -3.25
CA ALA A 66 10.09 24.53 -2.33
C ALA A 66 10.31 23.64 -1.09
N ALA A 67 9.60 23.95 -0.01
CA ALA A 67 9.59 23.13 1.21
C ALA A 67 9.23 21.68 0.88
N HIS A 68 9.93 20.71 1.51
CA HIS A 68 9.66 19.29 1.36
C HIS A 68 8.16 19.00 1.44
N SER A 69 7.57 18.56 0.32
CA SER A 69 6.16 18.19 0.28
C SER A 69 6.02 16.73 0.67
N LYS A 70 5.34 16.47 1.80
CA LYS A 70 4.95 15.12 2.21
C LYS A 70 3.56 14.85 1.68
N GLN A 71 3.43 13.84 0.84
CA GLN A 71 2.15 13.36 0.34
C GLN A 71 1.84 12.01 0.98
N LEU A 72 0.69 11.91 1.65
CA LEU A 72 0.15 10.64 2.14
C LEU A 72 -0.98 10.20 1.21
N ASN A 73 -0.82 9.03 0.61
CA ASN A 73 -1.84 8.42 -0.24
C ASN A 73 -2.44 7.22 0.50
N THR A 74 -3.76 7.20 0.66
CA THR A 74 -4.49 6.13 1.34
C THR A 74 -5.50 5.51 0.38
N LEU A 75 -5.51 4.18 0.29
CA LEU A 75 -6.43 3.41 -0.52
C LEU A 75 -7.12 2.35 0.34
N TYR A 76 -8.44 2.22 0.18
CA TYR A 76 -9.24 1.16 0.79
C TYR A 76 -9.55 0.10 -0.25
N VAL A 77 -9.19 -1.15 0.04
CA VAL A 77 -9.35 -2.29 -0.87
C VAL A 77 -10.12 -3.41 -0.17
N THR A 78 -11.02 -4.05 -0.89
CA THR A 78 -11.69 -5.29 -0.45
C THR A 78 -11.14 -6.45 -1.26
N LEU A 79 -10.54 -7.44 -0.60
CA LEU A 79 -10.20 -8.71 -1.23
C LEU A 79 -11.35 -9.69 -1.03
N ALA A 80 -12.07 -10.00 -2.11
CA ALA A 80 -13.06 -11.07 -2.16
C ALA A 80 -12.44 -12.31 -2.84
N MET A 81 -12.66 -13.48 -2.27
CA MET A 81 -12.32 -14.76 -2.88
C MET A 81 -13.62 -15.45 -3.27
N PHE A 82 -13.76 -15.82 -4.54
CA PHE A 82 -14.86 -16.62 -5.03
C PHE A 82 -14.33 -18.04 -5.21
N ALA A 83 -14.99 -19.02 -4.59
CA ALA A 83 -14.76 -20.42 -4.94
C ALA A 83 -15.47 -20.68 -6.27
N GLU A 84 -14.75 -21.23 -7.25
CA GLU A 84 -15.36 -21.83 -8.43
C GLU A 84 -16.07 -23.15 -8.08
#